data_AF-W6TWQ2-F1
#
_entry.id   AF-W6TWQ2-F1
#
_cell.length_a   1.000
_cell.length_b   1.000
_cell.length_c   1.000
_cell.angle_alpha   90.00
_cell.angle_beta   90.00
_cell.angle_gamma   90.00
#
_symmetry.space_group_name_H-M   'P 1'
#
loop_
_entity.id
_entity.type
_entity.pdbx_description
1 polymer ?
#
loop_
_entity_poly.entity_id
_entity_poly.type
_entity_poly.pdbx_seq_one_letter_code
_entity_poly.pdbx_strand_id
1 'polypeptide(L)' 'MEDCYFENCVFDWVKFQNSTLTNTFFKNNTFKRNRIQFTDCKADRITYEFLKHGKADLTGITLITS' A
#
# COMPACT_ATOMS: atom_id res chain seq x y z
N MET A 1 1.95 8.05 -6.74
CA MET A 1 1.49 6.96 -7.63
C MET A 1 -0.01 7.08 -7.73
N GLU A 2 -0.52 7.01 -8.94
CA GLU A 2 -1.94 7.18 -9.25
C GLU A 2 -2.33 6.08 -10.25
N ASP A 3 -3.56 5.57 -10.13
CA ASP A 3 -4.15 4.57 -11.05
C ASP A 3 -3.29 3.30 -11.26
N CYS A 4 -2.62 2.85 -10.20
CA CYS A 4 -1.72 1.70 -10.24
C CYS A 4 -2.42 0.41 -9.78
N TYR A 5 -2.09 -0.71 -10.41
CA TYR A 5 -2.66 -2.01 -10.09
C TYR A 5 -1.56 -3.04 -9.85
N PHE A 6 -1.43 -3.49 -8.61
CA PHE A 6 -0.60 -4.62 -8.22
C PHE A 6 -1.52 -5.82 -7.98
N GLU A 7 -1.65 -6.70 -8.96
CA GLU A 7 -2.46 -7.92 -8.84
C GLU A 7 -1.56 -9.16 -8.96
N ASN A 8 -1.76 -10.15 -8.08
CA ASN A 8 -0.97 -11.40 -8.06
C ASN A 8 0.55 -11.18 -7.93
N CYS A 9 0.96 -10.08 -7.30
CA CYS A 9 2.36 -9.72 -7.12
C CYS A 9 2.97 -10.40 -5.89
N VAL A 10 4.22 -10.82 -6.04
CA VAL A 10 5.08 -11.22 -4.92
C VAL A 10 5.98 -10.04 -4.59
N PHE A 11 5.75 -9.42 -3.43
CA PHE A 11 6.63 -8.38 -2.93
C PHE A 11 7.83 -9.00 -2.23
N ASP A 12 9.03 -8.62 -2.66
CA ASP A 12 10.27 -9.05 -2.05
C ASP A 12 11.18 -7.85 -1.79
N TRP A 13 11.27 -7.44 -0.51
CA TRP A 13 12.02 -6.28 -0.04
C TRP A 13 11.64 -4.96 -0.73
N VAL A 14 10.37 -4.80 -1.10
CA VAL A 14 9.86 -3.59 -1.76
C VAL A 14 9.59 -2.50 -0.73
N LYS A 15 10.04 -1.28 -1.02
CA LYS A 15 9.77 -0.10 -0.20
C LYS A 15 9.07 0.96 -1.02
N PHE A 16 7.93 1.42 -0.54
CA PHE A 16 7.29 2.64 -0.99
C PHE A 16 7.70 3.75 -0.03
N GLN A 17 8.28 4.83 -0.55
CA GLN A 17 8.82 5.92 0.27
C GLN A 17 8.33 7.26 -0.25
N ASN A 18 7.93 8.16 0.65
CA ASN A 18 7.49 9.54 0.35
C ASN A 18 6.45 9.61 -0.77
N SER A 19 5.58 8.60 -0.83
CA SER A 19 4.66 8.39 -1.96
C SER A 19 3.23 8.61 -1.54
N THR A 20 2.48 9.35 -2.34
CA THR A 20 1.01 9.42 -2.25
C THR A 20 0.42 8.34 -3.15
N LEU A 21 -0.38 7.43 -2.59
CA LEU A 21 -1.03 6.31 -3.27
C LEU A 21 -2.51 6.64 -3.45
N THR A 22 -2.87 7.07 -4.65
CA THR A 22 -4.25 7.42 -5.01
C THR A 22 -4.75 6.40 -6.03
N ASN A 23 -5.99 5.95 -5.90
CA ASN A 23 -6.63 4.95 -6.75
C ASN A 23 -5.70 3.76 -7.08
N THR A 24 -4.97 3.27 -6.06
CA THR A 24 -3.95 2.24 -6.23
C THR A 24 -4.41 0.95 -5.57
N PHE A 25 -4.49 -0.12 -6.35
CA PHE A 25 -5.07 -1.38 -5.90
C PHE A 25 -4.01 -2.44 -5.64
N PHE A 26 -4.15 -3.14 -4.52
CA PHE A 26 -3.32 -4.29 -4.15
C PHE A 26 -4.19 -5.54 -4.02
N LYS A 27 -4.44 -6.23 -5.14
CA LYS A 27 -5.40 -7.33 -5.21
C LYS A 27 -4.70 -8.69 -5.26
N ASN A 28 -5.23 -9.65 -4.50
CA ASN A 28 -4.71 -11.01 -4.43
C ASN A 28 -3.19 -11.11 -4.18
N ASN A 29 -2.65 -10.16 -3.40
CA ASN A 29 -1.24 -10.14 -3.04
C ASN A 29 -1.03 -10.78 -1.67
N THR A 30 0.12 -11.41 -1.47
CA THR A 30 0.54 -11.88 -0.14
C THR A 30 1.52 -10.88 0.46
N PHE A 31 1.08 -10.11 1.45
CA PHE A 31 1.97 -9.22 2.21
C PHE A 31 2.71 -10.03 3.29
N LYS A 32 3.90 -10.52 2.92
CA LYS A 32 4.81 -11.13 3.90
C LYS A 32 5.40 -10.03 4.78
N ARG A 33 5.41 -10.26 6.09
CA ARG A 33 6.00 -9.35 7.08
C ARG A 33 7.43 -8.96 6.65
N ASN A 34 7.73 -7.67 6.71
CA ASN A 34 9.04 -7.07 6.34
C ASN A 34 9.45 -7.19 4.86
N ARG A 35 8.63 -7.76 3.97
CA ARG A 35 8.94 -7.84 2.52
C ARG A 35 8.29 -6.71 1.71
N ILE A 36 7.33 -6.01 2.30
CA ILE A 36 6.79 -4.75 1.83
C ILE A 36 6.83 -3.75 2.97
N GLN A 37 7.29 -2.53 2.71
CA GLN A 37 7.35 -1.46 3.69
C GLN A 37 6.83 -0.16 3.07
N PHE A 38 6.10 0.60 3.86
CA PHE A 38 5.66 1.94 3.54
C PHE A 38 6.35 2.90 4.51
N THR A 39 6.92 3.98 4.00
CA THR A 39 7.61 4.99 4.81
C THR A 39 7.18 6.36 4.32
N ASP A 40 6.62 7.16 5.23
CA ASP A 40 6.11 8.51 4.94
C ASP A 40 5.17 8.56 3.73
N CYS A 41 4.34 7.52 3.61
CA CYS A 41 3.35 7.41 2.54
C CYS A 41 2.03 8.07 2.94
N LYS A 42 1.27 8.45 1.91
CA LYS A 42 -0.13 8.86 2.04
C LYS A 42 -0.99 7.96 1.18
N ALA A 43 -2.24 7.71 1.56
CA ALA A 43 -3.17 6.95 0.74
C ALA A 43 -4.58 7.53 0.82
N ASP A 44 -5.33 7.43 -0.28
CA ASP A 44 -6.76 7.68 -0.22
C ASP A 44 -7.49 6.57 0.58
N ARG A 45 -8.77 6.81 0.90
CA ARG A 45 -9.58 5.89 1.71
C ARG A 45 -9.63 4.49 1.10
N ILE A 46 -9.84 4.39 -0.21
CA ILE A 46 -10.06 3.12 -0.89
C ILE A 46 -8.78 2.29 -0.86
N THR A 47 -7.66 2.88 -1.28
CA THR A 47 -6.32 2.29 -1.25
C THR A 47 -5.92 1.85 0.16
N TYR A 48 -6.18 2.70 1.16
CA TYR A 48 -5.88 2.40 2.57
C TYR A 48 -6.65 1.17 3.07
N GLU A 49 -7.95 1.08 2.77
CA GLU A 49 -8.76 -0.07 3.18
C GLU A 49 -8.36 -1.37 2.46
N PHE A 50 -7.92 -1.32 1.20
CA PHE A 50 -7.37 -2.50 0.52
C PHE A 50 -6.09 -3.01 1.19
N LEU A 51 -5.16 -2.11 1.52
CA LEU A 51 -3.93 -2.46 2.23
C LEU A 51 -4.23 -3.07 3.60
N LYS A 52 -5.18 -2.47 4.33
CA LYS A 52 -5.65 -2.96 5.63
C LYS A 52 -6.27 -4.35 5.53
N HIS A 53 -7.16 -4.57 4.56
CA HIS A 53 -7.79 -5.87 4.32
C HIS A 53 -6.74 -6.95 3.97
N GLY A 54 -5.71 -6.58 3.20
CA GLY A 54 -4.58 -7.46 2.90
C GLY A 54 -3.64 -7.73 4.09
N LYS A 55 -3.87 -7.10 5.25
CA LYS A 55 -3.01 -7.16 6.45
C LYS A 55 -1.61 -6.58 6.23
N ALA A 56 -1.49 -5.56 5.37
CA ALA A 56 -0.25 -4.80 5.26
C ALA A 56 0.07 -4.07 6.58
N ASP A 57 1.35 -3.79 6.80
CA ASP A 57 1.77 -2.87 7.86
C ASP A 57 1.51 -1.43 7.39
N LEU A 58 0.60 -0.74 8.08
CA LEU A 58 0.14 0.60 7.72
C LEU A 58 0.83 1.70 8.53
N THR A 59 1.78 1.36 9.41
CA THR A 59 2.41 2.34 10.33
C THR A 59 3.03 3.54 9.63
N GLY A 60 3.58 3.35 8.42
CA GLY A 60 4.14 4.41 7.59
C GLY A 60 3.17 5.03 6.58
N ILE A 61 1.85 4.83 6.74
CA ILE A 61 0.82 5.36 5.82
C ILE A 61 -0.13 6.29 6.57
N THR A 62 -0.24 7.53 6.11
CA THR A 62 -1.26 8.48 6.56
C THR A 62 -2.47 8.44 5.62
N LEU A 63 -3.67 8.25 6.17
CA LEU A 63 -4.92 8.40 5.42
C LEU A 63 -5.13 9.88 5.04
N ILE A 64 -5.37 10.15 3.77
CA ILE A 64 -5.74 11.48 3.29
C ILE A 64 -7.17 11.75 3.77
N THR A 65 -7.33 12.70 4.69
CA THR A 65 -8.62 13.22 5.12
C THR A 65 -8.87 14.53 4.39
N SER A 66 -9.79 14.52 3.43
CA SER A 66 -10.35 15.71 2.79
C SER A 66 -11.75 15.95 3.32
#